data_AF-A0A842MG66-F1
#
_entry.id   AF-A0A842MG66-F1
#
_cell.length_a   1.000
_cell.length_b   1.000
_cell.length_c   1.000
_cell.angle_alpha   90.00
_cell.angle_beta   90.00
_cell.angle_gamma   90.00
#
_symmetry.space_group_name_H-M   'P 1'
#
loop_
_entity.id
_entity.type
_entity.pdbx_description
1 polymer ?
#
loop_
_entity_poly.entity_id
_entity_poly.type
_entity_poly.pdbx_seq_one_letter_code
_entity_poly.pdbx_strand_id
1 'polypeptide(L)'
;AEFIGAAKERGIPVGPGRGSAAGSLVAYALRITELDPLRYNLLFERFLNPERVTLPDIDTDISDKRRDEVINYVVERYGRDRVAQIITFDRMKSRAAVRDVGRALNMSYGEVDRVAKLIPMHAHDITNAMELSADLKKLYEERPEVKRLLDIASHIEGLARHCSQHAAGVVISPEPLVEIVPIKRIGDNQLVTQFSMEPIERLGLVKMDFLGLRTLSMIEDTLANIAANGKEVPSLDNLPLDDAATYELLQEGDTMGVFQLESSGMVQLLKKLHPDCFEDLVAVLALYR
;
A
#
# COMPACT_ATOMS: atom_id res chain seq x y z
N ALA A 1 6.28 12.72 -14.02
CA ALA A 1 5.72 13.97 -14.58
C ALA A 1 4.70 13.65 -15.66
N GLU A 2 5.09 13.07 -16.81
CA GLU A 2 4.19 12.85 -17.96
C GLU A 2 2.89 12.11 -17.60
N PHE A 3 2.97 10.90 -17.03
CA PHE A 3 1.76 10.13 -16.68
C PHE A 3 0.90 10.78 -15.60
N ILE A 4 1.51 11.55 -14.67
CA ILE A 4 0.79 12.28 -13.62
C ILE A 4 -0.01 13.43 -14.26
N GLY A 5 0.62 14.20 -15.15
CA GLY A 5 -0.05 15.24 -15.92
C GLY A 5 -1.19 14.65 -16.75
N ALA A 6 -0.93 13.54 -17.44
CA ALA A 6 -1.92 12.86 -18.27
C ALA A 6 -3.08 12.25 -17.44
N ALA A 7 -2.87 11.89 -16.18
CA ALA A 7 -3.92 11.47 -15.25
C ALA A 7 -4.79 12.67 -14.83
N LYS A 8 -4.15 13.78 -14.45
CA LYS A 8 -4.83 15.04 -14.07
C LYS A 8 -5.64 15.63 -15.21
N GLU A 9 -5.12 15.64 -16.44
CA GLU A 9 -5.82 16.10 -17.65
C GLU A 9 -7.08 15.28 -17.94
N ARG A 10 -7.11 14.00 -17.55
CA ARG A 10 -8.27 13.10 -17.65
C ARG A 10 -9.22 13.19 -16.45
N GLY A 11 -8.98 14.15 -15.55
CA GLY A 11 -9.74 14.34 -14.32
C GLY A 11 -9.61 13.18 -13.34
N ILE A 12 -8.53 12.38 -13.40
CA ILE A 12 -8.26 11.33 -12.43
C ILE A 12 -7.60 11.99 -11.20
N PRO A 13 -8.17 11.87 -9.99
CA PRO A 13 -7.53 12.38 -8.79
C PRO A 13 -6.19 11.68 -8.53
N VAL A 14 -5.16 12.49 -8.31
CA VAL A 14 -3.81 12.05 -7.95
C VAL A 14 -3.46 12.65 -6.59
N GLY A 15 -2.85 11.85 -5.71
CA GLY A 15 -2.43 12.31 -4.39
C GLY A 15 -1.37 13.42 -4.46
N PRO A 16 -1.26 14.24 -3.39
CA PRO A 16 -0.35 15.39 -3.37
C PRO A 16 1.14 15.01 -3.34
N GLY A 17 1.45 13.73 -3.14
CA GLY A 17 2.81 13.20 -3.06
C GLY A 17 2.95 12.23 -1.90
N ARG A 18 3.84 11.24 -2.05
CA ARG A 18 4.09 10.20 -1.05
C ARG A 18 5.58 10.05 -0.79
N GLY A 19 5.90 9.69 0.45
CA GLY A 19 7.28 9.40 0.86
C GLY A 19 8.18 10.63 0.76
N SER A 20 9.45 10.40 0.43
CA SER A 20 10.44 11.47 0.38
C SER A 20 10.34 12.34 -0.87
N ALA A 21 9.62 11.91 -1.93
CA ALA A 21 9.48 12.66 -3.18
C ALA A 21 8.91 14.08 -2.96
N ALA A 22 8.07 14.28 -1.95
CA ALA A 22 7.53 15.59 -1.56
C ALA A 22 8.60 16.61 -1.13
N GLY A 23 9.81 16.18 -0.77
CA GLY A 23 10.94 17.07 -0.45
C GLY A 23 11.66 17.65 -1.68
N SER A 24 11.27 17.28 -2.90
CA SER A 24 11.93 17.77 -4.11
C SER A 24 11.22 18.98 -4.72
N LEU A 25 11.88 20.13 -4.75
CA LEU A 25 11.39 21.32 -5.44
C LEU A 25 11.22 21.08 -6.95
N VAL A 26 12.05 20.22 -7.54
CA VAL A 26 11.91 19.82 -8.94
C VAL A 26 10.63 18.99 -9.14
N ALA A 27 10.32 18.07 -8.23
CA ALA A 27 9.08 17.30 -8.29
C ALA A 27 7.84 18.21 -8.17
N TYR A 28 7.89 19.19 -7.26
CA TYR A 28 6.84 20.20 -7.12
C TYR A 28 6.68 21.06 -8.39
N ALA A 29 7.78 21.60 -8.93
CA ALA A 29 7.75 22.41 -10.15
C ALA A 29 7.23 21.65 -11.38
N LEU A 30 7.46 20.34 -11.45
CA LEU A 30 6.96 19.46 -12.51
C LEU A 30 5.57 18.88 -12.22
N ARG A 31 4.88 19.34 -11.16
CA ARG A 31 3.56 18.86 -10.70
C ARG A 31 3.48 17.35 -10.46
N ILE A 32 4.62 16.76 -10.07
CA ILE A 32 4.68 15.38 -9.56
C ILE A 32 4.12 15.36 -8.13
N THR A 33 4.42 16.40 -7.35
CA THR A 33 3.87 16.63 -6.00
C THR A 33 3.18 18.00 -5.98
N GLU A 34 2.22 18.17 -5.07
CA GLU A 34 1.42 19.40 -4.91
C GLU A 34 1.78 20.19 -3.65
N LEU A 35 2.74 19.71 -2.88
CA LEU A 35 3.16 20.34 -1.62
C LEU A 35 4.46 21.11 -1.83
N ASP A 36 4.47 22.39 -1.44
CA ASP A 36 5.65 23.26 -1.51
C ASP A 36 6.70 22.84 -0.47
N PRO A 37 7.84 22.24 -0.86
CA PRO A 37 8.83 21.75 0.08
C PRO A 37 9.50 22.88 0.87
N LEU A 38 9.57 24.10 0.34
CA LEU A 38 10.21 25.23 1.03
C LEU A 38 9.33 25.74 2.17
N ARG A 39 8.02 25.83 1.94
CA ARG A 39 7.05 26.24 2.96
C ARG A 39 7.09 25.33 4.19
N TYR A 40 7.19 24.02 3.96
CA TYR A 40 7.16 23.01 5.02
C TYR A 40 8.54 22.47 5.43
N ASN A 41 9.62 23.14 4.98
CA ASN A 41 11.00 22.78 5.28
C ASN A 41 11.32 21.29 5.03
N LEU A 42 10.79 20.75 3.92
CA LEU A 42 11.04 19.39 3.50
C LEU A 42 12.38 19.31 2.76
N LEU A 43 13.23 18.38 3.19
CA LEU A 43 14.61 18.26 2.73
C LEU A 43 14.71 17.41 1.46
N PHE A 44 15.40 17.94 0.44
CA PHE A 44 15.68 17.21 -0.81
C PHE A 44 16.62 16.02 -0.58
N GLU A 45 17.58 16.14 0.33
CA GLU A 45 18.59 15.12 0.64
C GLU A 45 17.95 13.85 1.25
N ARG A 46 16.74 13.97 1.81
CA ARG A 46 15.96 12.82 2.26
C ARG A 46 15.36 12.04 1.08
N PHE A 47 15.14 12.69 -0.05
CA PHE A 47 14.70 12.06 -1.30
C PHE A 47 15.87 11.46 -2.06
N LEU A 48 16.87 12.28 -2.37
CA LEU A 48 18.04 11.87 -3.14
C LEU A 48 19.30 12.36 -2.44
N ASN A 49 20.00 11.43 -1.80
CA ASN A 49 21.24 11.74 -1.08
C ASN A 49 22.44 11.57 -2.03
N PRO A 50 23.26 12.61 -2.28
CA PRO A 50 24.43 12.51 -3.15
C PRO A 50 25.49 11.52 -2.64
N GLU A 51 25.54 11.26 -1.33
CA GLU A 51 26.47 10.31 -0.71
C GLU A 51 26.01 8.84 -0.84
N ARG A 52 24.75 8.61 -1.26
CA ARG A 52 24.17 7.27 -1.42
C ARG A 52 23.63 7.10 -2.84
N VAL A 53 24.32 6.28 -3.64
CA VAL A 53 23.86 5.93 -5.00
C VAL A 53 22.71 4.92 -4.90
N THR A 54 21.48 5.44 -4.78
CA THR A 54 20.24 4.67 -4.89
C THR A 54 19.33 5.32 -5.92
N LEU A 55 18.67 4.50 -6.73
CA LEU A 55 17.62 4.99 -7.62
C LEU A 55 16.50 5.62 -6.78
N PRO A 56 16.05 6.85 -7.12
CA PRO A 56 14.91 7.45 -6.43
C PRO A 56 13.63 6.68 -6.76
N ASP A 57 12.81 6.45 -5.74
CA ASP A 57 11.50 5.82 -5.87
C ASP A 57 10.40 6.88 -5.70
N ILE A 58 9.45 6.93 -6.63
CA ILE A 58 8.34 7.88 -6.60
C ILE A 58 7.05 7.09 -6.61
N ASP A 59 6.47 6.95 -5.42
CA ASP A 59 5.15 6.35 -5.24
C ASP A 59 4.08 7.38 -5.56
N THR A 60 3.09 7.00 -6.37
CA THR A 60 1.98 7.88 -6.75
C THR A 60 0.65 7.27 -6.34
N ASP A 61 -0.10 7.98 -5.50
CA ASP A 61 -1.46 7.61 -5.13
C ASP A 61 -2.44 8.07 -6.21
N ILE A 62 -3.34 7.19 -6.64
CA ILE A 62 -4.34 7.41 -7.69
C ILE A 62 -5.70 6.87 -7.19
N SER A 63 -6.81 7.45 -7.66
CA SER A 63 -8.15 6.86 -7.46
C SER A 63 -8.17 5.36 -7.80
N ASP A 64 -8.57 4.53 -6.83
CA ASP A 64 -8.59 3.06 -6.99
C ASP A 64 -9.49 2.60 -8.14
N LYS A 65 -10.57 3.34 -8.44
CA LYS A 65 -11.49 3.09 -9.55
C LYS A 65 -10.86 3.27 -10.93
N ARG A 66 -9.90 4.21 -11.05
CA ARG A 66 -9.35 4.68 -12.33
C ARG A 66 -7.85 4.47 -12.47
N ARG A 67 -7.23 3.76 -11.52
CA ARG A 67 -5.82 3.35 -11.56
C ARG A 67 -5.45 2.64 -12.86
N ASP A 68 -6.30 1.73 -13.32
CA ASP A 68 -6.02 0.93 -14.52
C ASP A 68 -6.00 1.79 -15.80
N GLU A 69 -6.71 2.93 -15.83
CA GLU A 69 -6.61 3.89 -16.95
C GLU A 69 -5.19 4.49 -17.05
N VAL A 70 -4.57 4.81 -15.91
CA VAL A 70 -3.20 5.34 -15.88
C VAL A 70 -2.19 4.28 -16.31
N ILE A 71 -2.37 3.04 -15.86
CA ILE A 71 -1.51 1.93 -16.28
C ILE A 71 -1.65 1.69 -17.78
N ASN A 72 -2.87 1.69 -18.31
CA ASN A 72 -3.12 1.53 -19.75
C ASN A 72 -2.48 2.66 -20.55
N TYR A 73 -2.54 3.91 -20.07
CA TYR A 73 -1.83 5.02 -20.68
C TYR A 73 -0.32 4.78 -20.76
N VAL A 74 0.30 4.29 -19.68
CA VAL A 74 1.73 3.95 -19.65
C VAL A 74 2.02 2.82 -20.64
N VAL A 75 1.19 1.77 -20.69
CA VAL A 75 1.33 0.66 -21.64
C VAL A 75 1.25 1.12 -23.09
N GLU A 76 0.28 1.97 -23.43
CA GLU A 76 0.10 2.54 -24.77
C GLU A 76 1.27 3.45 -25.14
N ARG A 77 1.78 4.23 -24.18
CA ARG A 77 2.84 5.21 -24.38
C ARG A 77 4.21 4.59 -24.59
N TYR A 78 4.58 3.61 -23.77
CA TYR A 78 5.92 3.01 -23.74
C TYR A 78 6.00 1.67 -24.48
N GLY A 79 4.88 1.06 -24.83
CA GLY A 79 4.81 -0.21 -25.56
C GLY A 79 4.48 -1.39 -24.66
N ARG A 80 3.60 -2.27 -25.15
CA ARG A 80 3.04 -3.39 -24.38
C ARG A 80 4.06 -4.49 -24.06
N ASP A 81 5.14 -4.57 -24.81
CA ASP A 81 6.28 -5.46 -24.60
C ASP A 81 7.33 -4.89 -23.64
N ARG A 82 7.23 -3.60 -23.28
CA ARG A 82 8.18 -2.87 -22.44
C ARG A 82 7.65 -2.50 -21.05
N VAL A 83 6.36 -2.75 -20.82
CA VAL A 83 5.67 -2.46 -19.56
C VAL A 83 5.03 -3.73 -19.03
N ALA A 84 5.29 -4.07 -17.77
CA ALA A 84 4.65 -5.18 -17.08
C ALA A 84 4.42 -4.86 -15.61
N GLN A 85 3.48 -5.54 -14.97
CA GLN A 85 3.36 -5.47 -13.51
C GLN A 85 4.41 -6.37 -12.85
N ILE A 86 4.77 -6.07 -11.60
CA ILE A 86 5.68 -6.92 -10.82
C ILE A 86 4.88 -8.08 -10.23
N ILE A 87 5.43 -9.29 -10.20
CA ILE A 87 4.78 -10.44 -9.55
C ILE A 87 4.91 -10.39 -8.02
N THR A 88 3.87 -10.85 -7.36
CA THR A 88 3.85 -11.14 -5.93
C THR A 88 3.68 -12.63 -5.69
N PHE A 89 4.33 -13.12 -4.64
CA PHE A 89 4.21 -14.51 -4.21
C PHE A 89 3.49 -14.55 -2.88
N ASP A 90 2.27 -15.09 -2.89
CA ASP A 90 1.52 -15.33 -1.67
C ASP A 90 2.13 -16.53 -0.95
N ARG A 91 2.73 -16.25 0.21
CA ARG A 91 3.35 -17.25 1.07
C ARG A 91 2.34 -17.84 2.05
N MET A 92 2.51 -19.11 2.40
CA MET A 92 1.65 -19.78 3.36
C MET A 92 1.88 -19.23 4.78
N LYS A 93 0.92 -18.46 5.29
CA LYS A 93 0.91 -18.01 6.69
C LYS A 93 0.64 -19.18 7.63
N SER A 94 1.11 -19.10 8.89
CA SER A 94 1.00 -20.13 9.94
C SER A 94 -0.38 -20.80 10.01
N ARG A 95 -1.44 -19.99 10.13
CA ARG A 95 -2.82 -20.48 10.23
C ARG A 95 -3.29 -21.22 8.97
N ALA A 96 -2.86 -20.76 7.80
CA ALA A 96 -3.19 -21.40 6.53
C ALA A 96 -2.42 -22.72 6.37
N ALA A 97 -1.13 -22.73 6.73
CA ALA A 97 -0.31 -23.93 6.76
C ALA A 97 -0.92 -25.03 7.65
N VAL A 98 -1.30 -24.70 8.88
CA VAL A 98 -1.98 -25.64 9.78
C VAL A 98 -3.27 -26.18 9.17
N ARG A 99 -4.09 -25.33 8.54
CA ARG A 99 -5.34 -25.76 7.90
C ARG A 99 -5.12 -26.73 6.73
N ASP A 100 -4.15 -26.44 5.86
CA ASP A 100 -3.88 -27.30 4.71
C ASP A 100 -3.25 -28.64 5.11
N VAL A 101 -2.32 -28.65 6.08
CA VAL A 101 -1.75 -29.90 6.61
C VAL A 101 -2.81 -30.73 7.31
N GLY A 102 -3.67 -30.10 8.11
CA GLY A 102 -4.77 -30.79 8.78
C GLY A 102 -5.70 -31.48 7.79
N ARG A 103 -6.02 -30.84 6.67
CA ARG A 103 -6.77 -31.47 5.57
C ARG A 103 -6.02 -32.64 4.95
N ALA A 104 -4.70 -32.50 4.71
CA ALA A 104 -3.89 -33.58 4.13
C ALA A 104 -3.73 -34.79 5.08
N LEU A 105 -3.72 -34.55 6.40
CA LEU A 105 -3.70 -35.58 7.44
C LEU A 105 -5.09 -36.18 7.72
N ASN A 106 -6.12 -35.76 6.98
CA ASN A 106 -7.51 -36.18 7.16
C ASN A 106 -8.06 -35.93 8.58
N MET A 107 -7.60 -34.85 9.23
CA MET A 107 -8.12 -34.40 10.52
C MET A 107 -9.44 -33.67 10.34
N SER A 108 -10.28 -33.66 11.40
CA SER A 108 -11.55 -32.95 11.35
C SER A 108 -11.36 -31.44 11.24
N TYR A 109 -12.15 -30.78 10.39
CA TYR A 109 -12.05 -29.32 10.19
C TYR A 109 -12.18 -28.53 11.50
N GLY A 110 -13.11 -28.94 12.38
CA GLY A 110 -13.36 -28.25 13.64
C GLY A 110 -12.17 -28.33 14.61
N GLU A 111 -11.42 -29.44 14.59
CA GLU A 111 -10.21 -29.58 15.38
C GLU A 111 -9.07 -28.73 14.82
N VAL A 112 -8.85 -28.79 13.51
CA VAL A 112 -7.79 -28.03 12.83
C VAL A 112 -8.02 -26.53 12.97
N ASP A 113 -9.27 -26.05 12.84
CA ASP A 113 -9.60 -24.64 13.03
C ASP A 113 -9.39 -24.18 14.48
N ARG A 114 -9.63 -25.06 15.46
CA ARG A 114 -9.33 -24.77 16.88
C ARG A 114 -7.83 -24.56 17.09
N VAL A 115 -6.99 -25.45 16.56
CA VAL A 115 -5.53 -25.31 16.64
C VAL A 115 -5.07 -24.04 15.92
N ALA A 116 -5.56 -23.77 14.72
CA ALA A 116 -5.19 -22.58 13.95
C ALA A 116 -5.56 -21.26 14.65
N LYS A 117 -6.68 -21.21 15.39
CA LYS A 117 -7.11 -20.02 16.14
C LYS A 117 -6.22 -19.70 17.34
N LEU A 118 -5.56 -20.71 17.91
CA LEU A 118 -4.63 -20.53 19.05
C LEU A 118 -3.30 -19.90 18.65
N ILE A 119 -3.00 -19.82 17.35
CA ILE A 119 -1.83 -19.11 16.83
C ILE A 119 -2.08 -17.59 16.94
N PRO A 120 -1.31 -16.84 17.73
CA PRO A 120 -1.47 -15.39 17.85
C PRO A 120 -1.25 -14.67 16.52
N MET A 121 -2.00 -13.59 16.27
CA MET A 121 -1.89 -12.83 15.00
C MET A 121 -0.53 -12.12 14.83
N HIS A 122 0.16 -11.85 15.96
CA HIS A 122 1.46 -11.20 16.00
C HIS A 122 2.62 -12.21 16.07
N ALA A 123 2.33 -13.52 16.03
CA ALA A 123 3.39 -14.52 15.97
C ALA A 123 4.07 -14.48 14.59
N HIS A 124 5.40 -14.59 14.60
CA HIS A 124 6.19 -14.54 13.36
C HIS A 124 6.12 -15.85 12.57
N ASP A 125 6.15 -16.97 13.28
CA ASP A 125 6.09 -18.32 12.75
C ASP A 125 5.41 -19.27 13.76
N ILE A 126 5.21 -20.53 13.38
CA ILE A 126 4.58 -21.55 14.24
C ILE A 126 5.42 -21.82 15.49
N THR A 127 6.75 -21.76 15.41
CA THR A 127 7.64 -21.99 16.57
C THR A 127 7.46 -20.89 17.61
N ASN A 128 7.49 -19.64 17.17
CA ASN A 128 7.23 -18.47 17.99
C ASN A 128 5.79 -18.46 18.53
N ALA A 129 4.81 -18.93 17.75
CA ALA A 129 3.45 -19.08 18.23
C ALA A 129 3.33 -20.04 19.42
N MET A 130 4.13 -21.11 19.47
CA MET A 130 4.18 -22.03 20.61
C MET A 130 4.84 -21.41 21.84
N GLU A 131 5.74 -20.44 21.68
CA GLU A 131 6.32 -19.69 22.80
C GLU A 131 5.32 -18.68 23.38
N LEU A 132 4.52 -18.06 22.51
CA LEU A 132 3.56 -17.01 22.88
C LEU A 132 2.24 -17.57 23.42
N SER A 133 1.85 -18.78 23.01
CA SER A 133 0.57 -19.40 23.36
C SER A 133 0.77 -20.66 24.17
N ALA A 134 0.59 -20.56 25.50
CA ALA A 134 0.70 -21.69 26.42
C ALA A 134 -0.31 -22.81 26.07
N ASP A 135 -1.51 -22.46 25.62
CA ASP A 135 -2.54 -23.42 25.19
C ASP A 135 -2.13 -24.19 23.94
N LEU A 136 -1.52 -23.51 22.97
CA LEU A 136 -0.99 -24.16 21.76
C LEU A 136 0.13 -25.14 22.11
N LYS A 137 1.06 -24.71 22.99
CA LYS A 137 2.15 -25.55 23.47
C LYS A 137 1.66 -26.78 24.23
N LYS A 138 0.65 -26.60 25.10
CA LYS A 138 0.03 -27.70 25.83
C LYS A 138 -0.58 -28.73 24.88
N LEU A 139 -1.33 -28.29 23.85
CA LEU A 139 -1.89 -29.21 22.85
C LEU A 139 -0.80 -29.92 22.04
N TYR A 140 0.30 -29.23 21.73
CA TYR A 140 1.46 -29.82 21.06
C TYR A 140 2.12 -30.92 21.91
N GLU A 141 2.20 -30.76 23.23
CA GLU A 141 2.80 -31.74 24.14
C GLU A 141 1.86 -32.92 24.46
N GLU A 142 0.56 -32.66 24.62
CA GLU A 142 -0.43 -33.66 25.06
C GLU A 142 -0.97 -34.53 23.92
N ARG A 143 -1.06 -33.99 22.70
CA ARG A 143 -1.73 -34.68 21.58
C ARG A 143 -0.74 -35.00 20.44
N PRO A 144 -0.39 -36.29 20.23
CA PRO A 144 0.53 -36.70 19.16
C PRO A 144 0.09 -36.28 17.75
N GLU A 145 -1.23 -36.24 17.50
CA GLU A 145 -1.79 -35.81 16.23
C GLU A 145 -1.55 -34.31 15.98
N VAL A 146 -1.71 -33.47 17.00
CA VAL A 146 -1.46 -32.02 16.93
C VAL A 146 0.03 -31.74 16.82
N LYS A 147 0.86 -32.51 17.53
CA LYS A 147 2.31 -32.46 17.38
C LYS A 147 2.72 -32.66 15.92
N ARG A 148 2.27 -33.77 15.32
CA ARG A 148 2.55 -34.09 13.91
C ARG A 148 2.03 -33.02 12.95
N LEU A 149 0.84 -32.47 13.22
CA LEU A 149 0.25 -31.38 12.45
C LEU A 149 1.15 -30.14 12.45
N LEU A 150 1.56 -29.67 13.62
CA LEU A 150 2.37 -28.45 13.78
C LEU A 150 3.80 -28.64 13.28
N ASP A 151 4.40 -29.82 13.50
CA ASP A 151 5.72 -30.16 12.98
C ASP A 151 5.73 -30.13 11.44
N ILE A 152 4.73 -30.70 10.77
CA ILE A 152 4.67 -30.63 9.30
C ILE A 152 4.34 -29.22 8.83
N ALA A 153 3.43 -28.52 9.53
CA ALA A 153 3.03 -27.17 9.18
C ALA A 153 4.20 -26.17 9.25
N SER A 154 5.11 -26.31 10.22
CA SER A 154 6.28 -25.43 10.35
C SER A 154 7.28 -25.57 9.19
N HIS A 155 7.34 -26.74 8.54
CA HIS A 155 8.19 -26.94 7.36
C HIS A 155 7.60 -26.37 6.07
N ILE A 156 6.28 -26.19 5.99
CA ILE A 156 5.62 -25.62 4.80
C ILE A 156 5.24 -24.15 4.95
N GLU A 157 5.24 -23.64 6.18
CA GLU A 157 5.05 -22.23 6.46
C GLU A 157 6.09 -21.38 5.70
N GLY A 158 5.65 -20.26 5.15
CA GLY A 158 6.50 -19.36 4.38
C GLY A 158 6.78 -19.82 2.94
N LEU A 159 6.45 -21.04 2.54
CA LEU A 159 6.55 -21.47 1.14
C LEU A 159 5.59 -20.67 0.26
N ALA A 160 6.02 -20.37 -0.96
CA ALA A 160 5.18 -19.72 -1.97
C ALA A 160 4.10 -20.69 -2.45
N ARG A 161 2.83 -20.25 -2.44
CA ARG A 161 1.68 -21.06 -2.82
C ARG A 161 1.08 -20.63 -4.15
N HIS A 162 0.86 -19.34 -4.29
CA HIS A 162 0.27 -18.74 -5.47
C HIS A 162 1.12 -17.55 -5.92
N CYS A 163 1.04 -17.25 -7.22
CA CYS A 163 1.56 -16.01 -7.75
C CYS A 163 0.39 -15.12 -8.15
N SER A 164 0.51 -13.84 -7.81
CA SER A 164 -0.44 -12.80 -8.20
C SER A 164 0.33 -11.60 -8.76
N GLN A 165 -0.40 -10.57 -9.17
CA GLN A 165 0.18 -9.30 -9.57
C GLN A 165 0.38 -8.40 -8.35
N HIS A 166 1.43 -7.57 -8.36
CA HIS A 166 1.64 -6.54 -7.34
C HIS A 166 0.54 -5.49 -7.48
N ALA A 167 -0.06 -5.12 -6.35
CA ALA A 167 -1.17 -4.17 -6.34
C ALA A 167 -0.78 -2.76 -6.81
N ALA A 168 0.52 -2.43 -6.85
CA ALA A 168 1.00 -1.12 -7.25
C ALA A 168 2.09 -1.14 -8.32
N GLY A 169 2.88 -2.21 -8.41
CA GLY A 169 4.22 -2.14 -8.99
C GLY A 169 4.21 -2.40 -10.48
N VAL A 170 4.64 -1.41 -11.24
CA VAL A 170 4.81 -1.47 -12.69
C VAL A 170 6.27 -1.24 -13.02
N VAL A 171 6.81 -2.08 -13.89
CA VAL A 171 8.16 -1.92 -14.43
C VAL A 171 8.07 -1.37 -15.85
N ILE A 172 8.95 -0.41 -16.16
CA ILE A 172 9.08 0.20 -17.49
C ILE A 172 10.52 0.03 -17.95
N SER A 173 10.70 -0.49 -19.17
CA SER A 173 12.01 -0.77 -19.75
C SER A 173 12.23 -0.01 -21.08
N PRO A 174 13.47 0.41 -21.41
CA PRO A 174 13.77 0.99 -22.72
C PRO A 174 13.71 -0.04 -23.86
N GLU A 175 13.96 -1.32 -23.57
CA GLU A 175 13.95 -2.46 -24.50
C GLU A 175 12.88 -3.49 -24.09
N PRO A 176 12.50 -4.45 -24.96
CA PRO A 176 11.49 -5.46 -24.64
C PRO A 176 11.84 -6.22 -23.35
N LEU A 177 10.89 -6.28 -22.41
CA LEU A 177 11.16 -6.83 -21.07
C LEU A 177 11.65 -8.29 -21.11
N VAL A 178 11.22 -9.06 -22.10
CA VAL A 178 11.62 -10.46 -22.29
C VAL A 178 13.12 -10.65 -22.54
N GLU A 179 13.84 -9.61 -22.93
CA GLU A 179 15.29 -9.63 -23.12
C GLU A 179 16.05 -9.49 -21.79
N ILE A 180 15.41 -8.93 -20.76
CA ILE A 180 16.01 -8.63 -19.46
C ILE A 180 15.48 -9.56 -18.37
N VAL A 181 14.16 -9.80 -18.34
CA VAL A 181 13.48 -10.55 -17.29
C VAL A 181 12.45 -11.52 -17.86
N PRO A 182 12.35 -12.74 -17.30
CA PRO A 182 11.30 -13.67 -17.69
C PRO A 182 9.92 -13.08 -17.36
N ILE A 183 8.99 -13.17 -18.31
CA ILE A 183 7.61 -12.68 -18.18
C ILE A 183 6.64 -13.86 -18.06
N LYS A 184 5.56 -13.67 -17.31
CA LYS A 184 4.41 -14.56 -17.22
C LYS A 184 3.16 -13.80 -17.59
N ARG A 185 2.23 -14.46 -18.26
CA ARG A 185 0.87 -13.95 -18.45
C ARG A 185 -0.04 -14.47 -17.34
N ILE A 186 -0.77 -13.57 -16.68
CA ILE A 186 -1.84 -13.91 -15.75
C ILE A 186 -3.17 -13.48 -16.39
N GLY A 187 -4.12 -14.42 -16.50
CA GLY A 187 -5.35 -14.19 -17.27
C GLY A 187 -5.10 -13.89 -18.74
N ASP A 188 -6.00 -13.14 -19.37
CA ASP A 188 -5.95 -12.92 -20.82
C ASP A 188 -4.98 -11.79 -21.22
N ASN A 189 -4.86 -10.74 -20.41
CA ASN A 189 -4.24 -9.48 -20.85
C ASN A 189 -3.10 -8.95 -19.97
N GLN A 190 -2.87 -9.53 -18.79
CA GLN A 190 -1.89 -8.98 -17.84
C GLN A 190 -0.54 -9.68 -18.00
N LEU A 191 0.49 -8.88 -18.29
CA LEU A 191 1.88 -9.30 -18.25
C LEU A 191 2.46 -8.97 -16.89
N VAL A 192 3.09 -9.97 -16.28
CA VAL A 192 3.82 -9.82 -15.02
C VAL A 192 5.26 -10.29 -15.18
N THR A 193 6.20 -9.68 -14.48
CA THR A 193 7.55 -10.21 -14.33
C THR A 193 7.50 -11.58 -13.63
N GLN A 194 8.50 -12.44 -13.75
CA GLN A 194 8.62 -13.62 -12.86
C GLN A 194 9.55 -13.35 -11.66
N PHE A 195 10.25 -12.23 -11.69
CA PHE A 195 11.03 -11.74 -10.57
C PHE A 195 10.20 -10.81 -9.69
N SER A 196 10.27 -11.03 -8.38
CA SER A 196 9.70 -10.12 -7.39
C SER A 196 10.43 -8.78 -7.36
N MET A 197 9.88 -7.84 -6.60
CA MET A 197 10.35 -6.44 -6.49
C MET A 197 11.86 -6.29 -6.28
N GLU A 198 12.43 -6.92 -5.25
CA GLU A 198 13.84 -6.74 -4.90
C GLU A 198 14.83 -7.14 -6.03
N PRO A 199 14.70 -8.31 -6.70
CA PRO A 199 15.51 -8.59 -7.89
C PRO A 199 15.31 -7.61 -9.05
N ILE A 200 14.09 -7.12 -9.30
CA ILE A 200 13.81 -6.12 -10.34
C ILE A 200 14.57 -4.82 -10.06
N GLU A 201 14.57 -4.35 -8.81
CA GLU A 201 15.32 -3.17 -8.38
C GLU A 201 16.82 -3.35 -8.56
N ARG A 202 17.36 -4.54 -8.22
CA ARG A 202 18.78 -4.86 -8.40
C ARG A 202 19.23 -4.88 -9.86
N LEU A 203 18.32 -5.18 -10.79
CA LEU A 203 18.58 -5.10 -12.22
C LEU A 203 18.59 -3.66 -12.75
N GLY A 204 18.26 -2.67 -11.92
CA GLY A 204 18.26 -1.25 -12.30
C GLY A 204 17.08 -0.86 -13.19
N LEU A 205 16.02 -1.68 -13.24
CA LEU A 205 14.82 -1.35 -13.99
C LEU A 205 14.01 -0.26 -13.27
N VAL A 206 13.42 0.64 -14.06
CA VAL A 206 12.57 1.70 -13.51
C VAL A 206 11.27 1.07 -13.00
N LYS A 207 11.06 1.15 -11.70
CA LYS A 207 9.81 0.81 -11.03
C LYS A 207 8.99 2.06 -10.81
N MET A 208 7.68 1.94 -10.99
CA MET A 208 6.70 2.93 -10.55
C MET A 208 5.58 2.23 -9.78
N ASP A 209 5.27 2.74 -8.59
CA ASP A 209 4.16 2.23 -7.80
C ASP A 209 2.94 3.14 -7.97
N PHE A 210 1.91 2.60 -8.63
CA PHE A 210 0.60 3.19 -8.77
C PHE A 210 -0.32 2.64 -7.69
N LEU A 211 -0.48 3.35 -6.58
CA LEU A 211 -1.31 2.88 -5.48
C LEU A 211 -2.76 3.33 -5.68
N GLY A 212 -3.69 2.38 -5.66
CA GLY A 212 -5.11 2.69 -5.62
C GLY A 212 -5.51 3.12 -4.21
N LEU A 213 -5.79 4.41 -4.01
CA LEU A 213 -6.19 4.97 -2.73
C LEU A 213 -7.69 5.27 -2.71
N ARG A 214 -8.43 4.57 -1.84
CA ARG A 214 -9.88 4.73 -1.70
C ARG A 214 -10.31 6.14 -1.30
N THR A 215 -9.47 6.87 -0.56
CA THR A 215 -9.71 8.28 -0.22
C THR A 215 -9.85 9.14 -1.47
N LEU A 216 -9.06 8.89 -2.51
CA LEU A 216 -9.11 9.65 -3.76
C LEU A 216 -10.39 9.36 -4.54
N SER A 217 -10.88 8.11 -4.55
CA SER A 217 -12.15 7.79 -5.20
C SER A 217 -13.36 8.28 -4.40
N MET A 218 -13.27 8.34 -3.06
CA MET A 218 -14.28 9.02 -2.24
C MET A 218 -14.34 10.52 -2.52
N ILE A 219 -13.20 11.18 -2.67
CA ILE A 219 -13.14 12.59 -3.08
C ILE A 219 -13.74 12.76 -4.49
N GLU A 220 -13.40 11.88 -5.44
CA GLU A 220 -13.98 11.86 -6.78
C GLU A 220 -15.52 11.83 -6.76
N ASP A 221 -16.08 10.88 -6.00
CA ASP A 221 -17.54 10.75 -5.84
C ASP A 221 -18.15 11.97 -5.15
N THR A 222 -17.45 12.55 -4.18
CA THR A 222 -17.90 13.74 -3.45
C THR A 222 -17.99 14.95 -4.39
N LEU A 223 -16.98 15.19 -5.23
CA LEU A 223 -16.99 16.26 -6.23
C LEU A 223 -18.10 16.04 -7.26
N ALA A 224 -18.29 14.81 -7.73
CA ALA A 224 -19.38 14.46 -8.64
C ALA A 224 -20.76 14.73 -8.03
N ASN A 225 -20.95 14.41 -6.74
CA ASN A 225 -22.18 14.69 -6.02
C ASN A 225 -22.43 16.20 -5.82
N ILE A 226 -21.39 16.99 -5.54
CA ILE A 226 -21.51 18.46 -5.46
C ILE A 226 -22.00 19.01 -6.80
N ALA A 227 -21.42 18.57 -7.91
CA ALA A 227 -21.83 18.96 -9.26
C ALA A 227 -23.28 18.56 -9.57
N ALA A 228 -23.67 17.33 -9.23
CA ALA A 228 -25.02 16.81 -9.46
C ALA A 228 -26.10 17.59 -8.67
N ASN A 229 -25.72 18.21 -7.56
CA ASN A 229 -26.59 19.10 -6.78
C ASN A 229 -26.58 20.55 -7.29
N GLY A 230 -25.97 20.83 -8.45
CA GLY A 230 -25.93 22.16 -9.06
C GLY A 230 -25.06 23.17 -8.31
N LYS A 231 -24.15 22.69 -7.45
CA LYS A 231 -23.20 23.53 -6.71
C LYS A 231 -21.88 23.65 -7.48
N GLU A 232 -21.15 24.72 -7.22
CA GLU A 232 -19.80 24.91 -7.74
C GLU A 232 -18.86 23.85 -7.17
N VAL A 233 -18.12 23.17 -8.04
CA VAL A 233 -17.18 22.11 -7.65
C VAL A 233 -15.87 22.78 -7.21
N PRO A 234 -15.40 22.57 -5.97
CA PRO A 234 -14.17 23.18 -5.50
C PRO A 234 -12.95 22.60 -6.21
N SER A 235 -11.97 23.46 -6.46
CA SER A 235 -10.64 23.04 -6.93
C SER A 235 -9.82 22.52 -5.76
N LEU A 236 -9.47 21.23 -5.76
CA LEU A 236 -8.66 20.61 -4.70
C LEU A 236 -7.31 21.30 -4.50
N ASP A 237 -6.69 21.76 -5.59
CA ASP A 237 -5.37 22.42 -5.56
C ASP A 237 -5.39 23.81 -4.87
N ASN A 238 -6.59 24.39 -4.68
CA ASN A 238 -6.76 25.78 -4.23
C ASN A 238 -7.59 25.87 -2.94
N LEU A 239 -7.76 24.77 -2.20
CA LEU A 239 -8.47 24.81 -0.92
C LEU A 239 -7.67 25.58 0.14
N PRO A 240 -8.32 26.46 0.93
CA PRO A 240 -7.67 27.11 2.06
C PRO A 240 -7.27 26.06 3.11
N LEU A 241 -6.09 26.22 3.70
CA LEU A 241 -5.57 25.33 4.74
C LEU A 241 -5.87 25.85 6.15
N ASP A 242 -6.53 27.00 6.27
CA ASP A 242 -6.85 27.74 7.50
C ASP A 242 -8.37 27.86 7.72
N ASP A 243 -9.16 26.95 7.16
CA ASP A 243 -10.62 26.95 7.30
C ASP A 243 -11.06 26.59 8.74
N ALA A 244 -11.61 27.57 9.45
CA ALA A 244 -11.98 27.43 10.86
C ALA A 244 -13.01 26.31 11.11
N ALA A 245 -14.01 26.15 10.23
CA ALA A 245 -15.03 25.12 10.38
C ALA A 245 -14.44 23.70 10.26
N THR A 246 -13.45 23.52 9.40
CA THR A 246 -12.69 22.27 9.28
C THR A 246 -11.96 21.95 10.58
N TYR A 247 -11.28 22.92 11.20
CA TYR A 247 -10.58 22.69 12.46
C TYR A 247 -11.54 22.48 13.64
N GLU A 248 -12.66 23.20 13.72
CA GLU A 248 -13.68 22.97 14.75
C GLU A 248 -14.17 21.52 14.75
N LEU A 249 -14.49 20.97 13.56
CA LEU A 249 -14.87 19.57 13.39
C LEU A 249 -13.79 18.60 13.91
N LEU A 250 -12.52 18.86 13.60
CA LEU A 250 -11.39 18.04 14.06
C LEU A 250 -11.18 18.15 15.58
N GLN A 251 -11.33 19.34 16.15
CA GLN A 251 -11.22 19.62 17.58
C GLN A 251 -12.34 18.97 18.39
N GLU A 252 -13.56 18.88 17.83
CA GLU A 252 -14.68 18.12 18.39
C GLU A 252 -14.51 16.60 18.22
N GLY A 253 -13.48 16.18 17.48
CA GLY A 253 -13.15 14.79 17.18
C GLY A 253 -14.21 14.09 16.33
N ASP A 254 -15.01 14.83 15.57
CA ASP A 254 -15.97 14.28 14.61
C ASP A 254 -15.25 13.85 13.33
N THR A 255 -14.40 12.83 13.46
CA THR A 255 -13.43 12.41 12.42
C THR A 255 -13.86 11.14 11.71
N MET A 256 -15.13 10.73 11.83
CA MET A 256 -15.65 9.56 11.12
C MET A 256 -15.60 9.81 9.61
N GLY A 257 -14.82 8.98 8.89
CA GLY A 257 -14.59 9.16 7.45
C GLY A 257 -13.54 10.22 7.10
N VAL A 258 -12.81 10.77 8.09
CA VAL A 258 -11.67 11.65 7.85
C VAL A 258 -10.39 10.81 7.77
N PHE A 259 -9.78 10.79 6.59
CA PHE A 259 -8.61 9.95 6.28
C PHE A 259 -7.50 10.08 7.33
N GLN A 260 -6.96 8.94 7.77
CA GLN A 260 -5.92 8.78 8.81
C GLN A 260 -6.33 9.15 10.24
N LEU A 261 -7.48 9.80 10.47
CA LEU A 261 -7.86 10.36 11.76
C LEU A 261 -8.96 9.60 12.52
N GLU A 262 -9.41 8.46 12.00
CA GLU A 262 -10.61 7.75 12.49
C GLU A 262 -10.40 6.91 13.77
N SER A 263 -9.15 6.58 14.13
CA SER A 263 -8.90 5.64 15.23
C SER A 263 -9.29 6.25 16.59
N SER A 264 -9.81 5.44 17.51
CA SER A 264 -10.32 5.93 18.80
C SER A 264 -9.27 6.70 19.62
N GLY A 265 -8.01 6.27 19.58
CA GLY A 265 -6.93 6.99 20.25
C GLY A 265 -6.52 8.26 19.52
N MET A 266 -6.60 8.30 18.19
CA MET A 266 -6.38 9.51 17.41
C MET A 266 -7.46 10.56 17.69
N VAL A 267 -8.73 10.16 17.71
CA VAL A 267 -9.85 11.04 18.08
C VAL A 267 -9.63 11.68 19.46
N GLN A 268 -9.18 10.89 20.44
CA GLN A 268 -8.86 11.40 21.78
C GLN A 268 -7.66 12.35 21.79
N LEU A 269 -6.67 12.13 20.92
CA LEU A 269 -5.51 13.00 20.80
C LEU A 269 -5.91 14.36 20.22
N LEU A 270 -6.72 14.38 19.15
CA LEU A 270 -7.21 15.61 18.53
C LEU A 270 -8.00 16.47 19.53
N LYS A 271 -8.90 15.85 20.30
CA LYS A 271 -9.66 16.52 21.39
C LYS A 271 -8.81 17.11 22.51
N LYS A 272 -7.56 16.65 22.68
CA LYS A 272 -6.65 17.15 23.71
C LYS A 272 -5.71 18.20 23.16
N LEU A 273 -5.22 18.01 21.93
CA LEU A 273 -4.29 18.91 21.30
C LEU A 273 -4.97 20.19 20.80
N HIS A 274 -6.23 20.07 20.35
CA HIS A 274 -6.99 21.14 19.69
C HIS A 274 -6.22 21.77 18.51
N PRO A 275 -5.94 21.01 17.43
CA PRO A 275 -5.19 21.54 16.29
C PRO A 275 -5.94 22.71 15.64
N ASP A 276 -5.23 23.79 15.32
CA ASP A 276 -5.80 24.99 14.69
C ASP A 276 -5.08 25.39 13.39
N CYS A 277 -4.07 24.61 12.99
CA CYS A 277 -3.32 24.79 11.75
C CYS A 277 -2.91 23.45 11.14
N PHE A 278 -2.46 23.49 9.88
CA PHE A 278 -2.13 22.28 9.11
C PHE A 278 -0.89 21.58 9.68
N GLU A 279 0.06 22.37 10.18
CA GLU A 279 1.29 21.90 10.81
C GLU A 279 1.01 21.04 12.06
N ASP A 280 -0.04 21.35 12.82
CA ASP A 280 -0.46 20.52 13.95
C ASP A 280 -0.96 19.14 13.49
N LEU A 281 -1.66 19.05 12.35
CA LEU A 281 -2.10 17.77 11.80
C LEU A 281 -0.91 16.91 11.38
N VAL A 282 0.11 17.53 10.77
CA VAL A 282 1.37 16.87 10.43
C VAL A 282 2.05 16.35 11.71
N ALA A 283 2.09 17.14 12.78
CA ALA A 283 2.66 16.74 14.05
C ALA A 283 1.88 15.60 14.72
N VAL A 284 0.55 15.67 14.74
CA VAL A 284 -0.35 14.64 15.28
C VAL A 284 -0.08 13.28 14.64
N LEU A 285 -0.05 13.25 13.30
CA LEU A 285 0.22 12.03 12.53
C LEU A 285 1.65 11.49 12.76
N ALA A 286 2.62 12.37 13.03
CA ALA A 286 3.99 11.95 13.32
C ALA A 286 4.17 11.41 14.75
N LEU A 287 3.43 11.96 15.72
CA LEU A 287 3.49 11.61 17.14
C LEU A 287 2.69 10.36 17.47
N TYR A 288 1.58 10.12 16.78
CA TYR A 288 0.72 8.96 16.99
C TYR A 288 1.16 7.78 16.11
N ARG A 289 1.83 6.78 16.71
CA ARG A 289 2.34 5.58 16.04
C ARG A 289 1.73 4.30 16.59
#